data_AF-A0A959HBW4-F1
#
_entry.id   AF-A0A959HBW4-F1
#
_cell.length_a   1.000
_cell.length_b   1.000
_cell.length_c   1.000
_cell.angle_alpha   90.00
_cell.angle_beta   90.00
_cell.angle_gamma   90.00
#
_symmetry.space_group_name_H-M   'P 1'
#
loop_
_entity.id
_entity.type
_entity.pdbx_description
1 polymer ?
#
loop_
_entity_poly.entity_id
_entity_poly.type
_entity_poly.pdbx_seq_one_letter_code
_entity_poly.pdbx_strand_id
1 'polypeptide(L)'
;MKFAVEAAPEWTGLFNRKSGWFGADGIFSFSLDGDEQPRNDPNREVMLIFSDTFIGEVEEGKPAEGYKMVNNSVAYLTGQSPHPDSIHFFYKQDEEGQPQTFFVPHNENAREGQYYWLGDGFVNKEKDNTLYLFAYHIEMTGPNVFDFIEPNVSLLAIPAGSRPPFEGQRQLTTPLHVKNERLGEGNMGAGILVNTNWAGAPHPDGYVYVYGCIGQDKNLIAARVKPKDFENFNRWRYWNGEKWVRDENEMKPVTNAVSNELSVTPLADGRYLLVFQVLGISEKVGLRVGESPVGPFGPIQEIWRTPEIDEGLLPYNAKAHPCLSKPGELLISYNTITFDFWNDIQKDAHIYRPRFIRLKWE
;
A
#
# COMPACT_ATOMS: atom_id res chain seq x y z
N MET A 1 -8.16 5.52 -23.76
CA MET A 1 -8.18 6.71 -22.86
C MET A 1 -6.98 7.55 -23.25
N LYS A 2 -7.13 8.87 -23.42
CA LYS A 2 -5.96 9.75 -23.57
C LYS A 2 -5.55 10.26 -22.19
N PHE A 3 -4.26 10.22 -21.89
CA PHE A 3 -3.72 10.72 -20.64
C PHE A 3 -2.30 11.25 -20.86
N ALA A 4 -1.87 12.11 -19.94
CA ALA A 4 -0.51 12.61 -19.84
C ALA A 4 0.04 12.27 -18.45
N VAL A 5 1.34 11.98 -18.38
CA VAL A 5 2.03 11.69 -17.12
C VAL A 5 3.21 12.63 -16.95
N GLU A 6 3.34 13.20 -15.77
CA GLU A 6 4.42 14.12 -15.40
C GLU A 6 4.96 13.80 -14.01
N ALA A 7 6.19 14.20 -13.71
CA ALA A 7 6.72 14.13 -12.35
C ALA A 7 5.91 15.05 -11.42
N ALA A 8 5.76 14.64 -10.17
CA ALA A 8 5.15 15.45 -9.10
C ALA A 8 6.23 15.81 -8.05
N PRO A 9 7.18 16.70 -8.37
CA PRO A 9 8.30 17.04 -7.50
C PRO A 9 7.85 17.63 -6.16
N GLU A 10 6.72 18.33 -6.12
CA GLU A 10 6.13 18.88 -4.91
C GLU A 10 5.71 17.79 -3.92
N TRP A 11 5.14 16.67 -4.40
CA TRP A 11 4.81 15.52 -3.57
C TRP A 11 6.07 14.76 -3.18
N THR A 12 6.98 14.55 -4.12
CA THR A 12 8.29 13.93 -3.86
C THR A 12 9.08 14.71 -2.79
N GLY A 13 8.97 16.04 -2.78
CA GLY A 13 9.65 16.92 -1.83
C GLY A 13 9.12 16.82 -0.40
N LEU A 14 7.85 16.47 -0.20
CA LEU A 14 7.28 16.28 1.16
C LEU A 14 7.99 15.19 1.96
N PHE A 15 8.49 14.16 1.26
CA PHE A 15 9.18 13.02 1.84
C PHE A 15 10.70 13.17 1.80
N ASN A 16 11.23 14.30 1.33
CA ASN A 16 12.65 14.62 1.44
C ASN A 16 12.92 15.33 2.78
N ARG A 17 13.01 14.53 3.85
CA ARG A 17 13.06 15.01 5.24
C ARG A 17 14.47 14.88 5.80
N LYS A 18 14.81 15.76 6.75
CA LYS A 18 16.15 15.80 7.38
C LYS A 18 16.16 15.49 8.87
N SER A 19 15.00 15.33 9.49
CA SER A 19 14.84 15.14 10.93
C SER A 19 13.58 14.33 11.21
N GLY A 20 13.65 13.45 12.21
CA GLY A 20 12.60 12.48 12.52
C GLY A 20 12.50 11.43 11.42
N TRP A 21 11.31 11.22 10.87
CA TRP A 21 11.10 10.35 9.70
C TRP A 21 11.91 10.88 8.51
N PHE A 22 12.75 10.04 7.88
CA PHE A 22 13.51 10.46 6.69
C PHE A 22 13.49 9.50 5.49
N GLY A 23 12.99 8.28 5.68
CA GLY A 23 12.81 7.32 4.60
C GLY A 23 11.95 6.15 5.03
N ALA A 24 11.15 5.61 4.13
CA ALA A 24 10.36 4.42 4.42
C ALA A 24 9.89 3.68 3.16
N ASP A 25 9.47 2.43 3.38
CA ASP A 25 8.73 1.61 2.43
C ASP A 25 7.21 1.72 2.59
N GLY A 26 6.49 1.02 1.70
CA GLY A 26 5.04 0.95 1.67
C GLY A 26 4.47 2.19 1.02
N ILE A 27 3.89 3.07 1.84
CA ILE A 27 3.06 4.23 1.50
C ILE A 27 1.67 3.87 0.95
N PHE A 28 0.77 3.38 1.80
CA PHE A 28 -0.67 3.37 1.47
C PHE A 28 -1.35 4.60 2.01
N SER A 29 -2.44 5.03 1.36
CA SER A 29 -3.20 6.22 1.75
C SER A 29 -4.69 5.95 1.69
N PHE A 30 -5.41 6.29 2.75
CA PHE A 30 -6.87 6.22 2.81
C PHE A 30 -7.40 7.41 3.61
N SER A 31 -8.62 7.82 3.29
CA SER A 31 -9.29 8.88 4.04
C SER A 31 -9.78 8.35 5.39
N LEU A 32 -9.78 9.22 6.40
CA LEU A 32 -10.35 8.86 7.70
C LEU A 32 -11.88 8.91 7.72
N ASP A 33 -12.49 9.58 6.73
CA ASP A 33 -13.94 9.62 6.55
C ASP A 33 -14.48 8.46 5.71
N GLY A 34 -13.61 7.56 5.21
CA GLY A 34 -13.95 6.38 4.42
C GLY A 34 -14.44 6.65 3.00
N ASP A 35 -14.48 7.90 2.52
CA ASP A 35 -14.61 8.20 1.10
C ASP A 35 -13.25 7.93 0.44
N GLU A 36 -13.13 7.08 -0.57
CA GLU A 36 -11.81 6.79 -1.19
C GLU A 36 -11.58 7.58 -2.48
N GLN A 37 -12.55 8.35 -2.95
CA GLN A 37 -12.46 8.97 -4.27
C GLN A 37 -11.61 10.24 -4.29
N PRO A 38 -11.14 10.65 -5.48
CA PRO A 38 -10.63 11.98 -5.71
C PRO A 38 -11.67 13.05 -5.34
N ARG A 39 -11.24 14.00 -4.52
CA ARG A 39 -12.04 15.15 -4.05
C ARG A 39 -11.25 16.44 -4.22
N ASN A 40 -11.92 17.56 -3.93
CA ASN A 40 -11.28 18.85 -3.73
C ASN A 40 -11.72 19.37 -2.35
N ASP A 41 -11.26 18.70 -1.30
CA ASP A 41 -11.60 19.02 0.08
C ASP A 41 -10.34 19.44 0.87
N PRO A 42 -10.21 20.72 1.24
CA PRO A 42 -9.05 21.22 1.98
C PRO A 42 -9.00 20.74 3.43
N ASN A 43 -10.08 20.18 3.98
CA ASN A 43 -10.16 19.73 5.37
C ASN A 43 -10.13 18.20 5.51
N ARG A 44 -10.00 17.46 4.40
CA ARG A 44 -9.96 16.00 4.42
C ARG A 44 -8.75 15.52 5.21
N GLU A 45 -8.97 14.67 6.20
CA GLU A 45 -7.88 13.97 6.87
C GLU A 45 -7.55 12.68 6.11
N VAL A 46 -6.31 12.59 5.64
CA VAL A 46 -5.76 11.39 5.00
C VAL A 46 -4.69 10.80 5.91
N MET A 47 -4.77 9.50 6.15
CA MET A 47 -3.74 8.77 6.84
C MET A 47 -2.87 8.05 5.81
N LEU A 48 -1.57 8.19 5.99
CA LEU A 48 -0.52 7.48 5.28
C LEU A 48 0.05 6.42 6.22
N ILE A 49 0.26 5.22 5.72
CA ILE A 49 0.93 4.14 6.47
C ILE A 49 2.19 3.70 5.74
N PHE A 50 3.22 3.41 6.52
CA PHE A 50 4.52 2.99 6.04
C PHE A 50 4.94 1.71 6.75
N SER A 51 5.79 0.95 6.07
CA SER A 51 6.44 -0.24 6.61
C SER A 51 7.81 0.15 7.20
N ASP A 52 8.89 -0.58 6.90
CA ASP A 52 10.23 -0.25 7.39
C ASP A 52 10.54 1.23 7.16
N THR A 53 10.85 1.92 8.24
CA THR A 53 10.94 3.38 8.33
C THR A 53 12.20 3.75 9.08
N PHE A 54 13.00 4.63 8.50
CA PHE A 54 14.17 5.22 9.12
C PHE A 54 13.82 6.54 9.82
N ILE A 55 14.31 6.65 11.06
CA ILE A 55 14.06 7.75 11.97
C ILE A 55 15.38 8.25 12.55
N GLY A 56 15.62 9.54 12.45
CA GLY A 56 16.84 10.18 12.95
C GLY A 56 17.09 11.53 12.28
N GLU A 57 18.32 12.01 12.40
CA GLU A 57 18.77 13.23 11.72
C GLU A 57 19.51 12.88 10.43
N VAL A 58 19.46 13.77 9.44
CA VAL A 58 20.21 13.66 8.19
C VAL A 58 21.13 14.87 8.05
N GLU A 59 22.43 14.62 8.06
CA GLU A 59 23.49 15.62 7.99
C GLU A 59 24.28 15.41 6.69
N GLU A 60 24.47 16.47 5.91
CA GLU A 60 25.20 16.42 4.63
C GLU A 60 24.72 15.31 3.67
N GLY A 61 23.42 14.97 3.72
CA GLY A 61 22.79 13.94 2.88
C GLY A 61 22.94 12.51 3.42
N LYS A 62 23.53 12.31 4.60
CA LYS A 62 23.72 11.00 5.23
C LYS A 62 22.93 10.89 6.53
N PRO A 63 22.48 9.68 6.92
CA PRO A 63 21.95 9.47 8.27
C PRO A 63 23.03 9.81 9.31
N ALA A 64 22.68 10.64 10.29
CA ALA A 64 23.53 10.94 11.43
C ALA A 64 23.61 9.72 12.38
N GLU A 65 24.62 9.67 13.23
CA GLU A 65 24.77 8.60 14.23
C GLU A 65 23.52 8.50 15.13
N GLY A 66 23.11 7.27 15.43
CA GLY A 66 21.95 7.01 16.31
C GLY A 66 20.60 6.95 15.60
N TYR A 67 20.56 7.03 14.26
CA TYR A 67 19.34 6.72 13.51
C TYR A 67 18.85 5.28 13.80
N LYS A 68 17.54 5.06 13.73
CA LYS A 68 16.91 3.76 13.94
C LYS A 68 15.95 3.41 12.81
N MET A 69 15.78 2.12 12.58
CA MET A 69 14.73 1.58 11.72
C MET A 69 13.62 0.97 12.59
N VAL A 70 12.37 1.34 12.34
CA VAL A 70 11.16 0.72 12.89
C VAL A 70 10.37 0.08 11.76
N ASN A 71 9.53 -0.93 12.03
CA ASN A 71 8.89 -1.70 10.97
C ASN A 71 7.56 -1.14 10.47
N ASN A 72 7.03 -0.11 11.15
CA ASN A 72 5.90 0.64 10.67
C ASN A 72 5.84 2.02 11.31
N SER A 73 5.36 2.98 10.53
CA SER A 73 5.09 4.35 10.96
C SER A 73 3.85 4.87 10.24
N VAL A 74 3.36 6.03 10.64
CA VAL A 74 2.18 6.65 10.03
C VAL A 74 2.42 8.13 9.80
N ALA A 75 1.70 8.73 8.86
CA ALA A 75 1.58 10.17 8.77
C ALA A 75 0.13 10.59 8.60
N TYR A 76 -0.20 11.77 9.09
CA TYR A 76 -1.49 12.40 8.84
C TYR A 76 -1.28 13.61 7.94
N LEU A 77 -2.05 13.67 6.88
CA LEU A 77 -2.08 14.78 5.95
C LEU A 77 -3.46 15.45 6.01
N THR A 78 -3.49 16.77 6.20
CA THR A 78 -4.71 17.57 6.13
C THR A 78 -4.86 18.19 4.75
N GLY A 79 -6.00 17.95 4.11
CA GLY A 79 -6.31 18.36 2.75
C GLY A 79 -5.74 17.40 1.70
N GLN A 80 -5.53 17.93 0.49
CA GLN A 80 -5.05 17.17 -0.67
C GLN A 80 -3.96 17.95 -1.43
N SER A 81 -3.33 18.92 -0.76
CA SER A 81 -2.27 19.74 -1.31
C SER A 81 -0.93 19.36 -0.70
N PRO A 82 0.15 19.32 -1.50
CA PRO A 82 1.47 18.92 -1.03
C PRO A 82 2.18 20.08 -0.31
N HIS A 83 1.69 20.43 0.89
CA HIS A 83 2.27 21.48 1.71
C HIS A 83 3.03 20.87 2.91
N PRO A 84 4.29 21.27 3.19
CA PRO A 84 5.07 20.69 4.29
C PRO A 84 4.39 20.78 5.66
N ASP A 85 3.68 21.88 5.92
CA ASP A 85 2.96 22.09 7.18
C ASP A 85 1.66 21.29 7.29
N SER A 86 1.22 20.65 6.19
CA SER A 86 -0.02 19.87 6.16
C SER A 86 0.20 18.39 6.47
N ILE A 87 1.45 17.92 6.56
CA ILE A 87 1.79 16.52 6.83
C ILE A 87 2.60 16.38 8.11
N HIS A 88 2.19 15.45 8.97
CA HIS A 88 2.84 15.15 10.24
C HIS A 88 3.12 13.65 10.35
N PHE A 89 4.37 13.28 10.58
CA PHE A 89 4.84 11.91 10.71
C PHE A 89 4.87 11.49 12.18
N PHE A 90 4.47 10.26 12.44
CA PHE A 90 4.39 9.67 13.78
C PHE A 90 4.99 8.27 13.77
N TYR A 91 5.68 7.94 14.86
CA TYR A 91 6.21 6.63 15.19
C TYR A 91 6.06 6.44 16.71
N LYS A 92 6.06 5.20 17.19
CA LYS A 92 5.99 4.96 18.64
C LYS A 92 7.31 5.40 19.26
N GLN A 93 7.26 5.90 20.49
CA GLN A 93 8.45 6.16 21.28
C GLN A 93 8.34 5.41 22.62
N ASP A 94 9.46 4.90 23.13
CA ASP A 94 9.53 4.42 24.51
C ASP A 94 9.68 5.59 25.51
N GLU A 95 9.83 5.27 26.80
CA GLU A 95 9.92 6.26 27.88
C GLU A 95 11.17 7.16 27.74
N GLU A 96 12.22 6.66 27.10
CA GLU A 96 13.46 7.37 26.78
C GLU A 96 13.38 8.15 25.46
N GLY A 97 12.22 8.16 24.80
CA GLY A 97 11.99 8.86 23.54
C GLY A 97 12.58 8.17 22.30
N GLN A 98 13.04 6.93 22.43
CA GLN A 98 13.61 6.19 21.32
C GLN A 98 12.52 5.65 20.39
N PRO A 99 12.72 5.71 19.06
CA PRO A 99 11.80 5.12 18.09
C PRO A 99 11.50 3.65 18.33
N GLN A 100 10.21 3.29 18.23
CA GLN A 100 9.64 1.96 18.37
C GLN A 100 8.58 1.71 17.29
N THR A 101 8.30 0.43 17.03
CA THR A 101 7.26 -0.03 16.09
C THR A 101 5.86 0.07 16.72
N PHE A 102 4.84 0.55 15.99
CA PHE A 102 3.45 0.60 16.51
C PHE A 102 2.82 -0.79 16.57
N PHE A 103 2.86 -1.50 15.46
CA PHE A 103 2.20 -2.79 15.29
C PHE A 103 3.26 -3.89 15.29
N VAL A 104 3.38 -4.58 16.42
CA VAL A 104 4.22 -5.76 16.59
C VAL A 104 3.32 -7.00 16.61
N PRO A 105 3.65 -8.09 15.89
CA PRO A 105 2.87 -9.32 15.91
C PRO A 105 2.70 -9.88 17.32
N HIS A 106 1.46 -10.06 17.76
CA HIS A 106 1.15 -10.66 19.08
C HIS A 106 -0.11 -11.56 19.08
N ASN A 107 -0.52 -12.05 17.91
CA ASN A 107 -1.62 -12.99 17.77
C ASN A 107 -1.14 -14.46 17.70
N GLU A 108 -2.07 -15.39 17.50
CA GLU A 108 -1.80 -16.83 17.46
C GLU A 108 -0.83 -17.28 16.36
N ASN A 109 -0.67 -16.48 15.29
CA ASN A 109 0.26 -16.75 14.19
C ASN A 109 1.62 -16.10 14.39
N ALA A 110 1.79 -15.25 15.42
CA ALA A 110 3.04 -14.55 15.68
C ALA A 110 4.15 -15.52 16.07
N ARG A 111 5.34 -15.30 15.52
CA ARG A 111 6.57 -16.02 15.88
C ARG A 111 7.61 -15.03 16.38
N GLU A 112 8.51 -15.52 17.23
CA GLU A 112 9.63 -14.72 17.74
C GLU A 112 10.47 -14.18 16.57
N GLY A 113 10.86 -12.90 16.65
CA GLY A 113 11.63 -12.22 15.62
C GLY A 113 10.84 -11.73 14.40
N GLN A 114 9.55 -12.08 14.27
CA GLN A 114 8.72 -11.54 13.20
C GLN A 114 8.31 -10.09 13.47
N TYR A 115 8.11 -9.36 12.39
CA TYR A 115 7.55 -8.01 12.39
C TYR A 115 6.48 -7.87 11.31
N TYR A 116 5.80 -6.72 11.29
CA TYR A 116 4.80 -6.41 10.27
C TYR A 116 5.30 -5.40 9.26
N TRP A 117 5.23 -5.76 7.98
CA TRP A 117 5.02 -4.79 6.92
C TRP A 117 3.53 -4.58 6.70
N LEU A 118 3.14 -3.35 6.42
CA LEU A 118 1.74 -2.99 6.24
C LEU A 118 1.35 -3.07 4.77
N GLY A 119 0.23 -3.72 4.50
CA GLY A 119 -0.48 -3.69 3.24
C GLY A 119 -1.54 -2.60 3.21
N ASP A 120 -2.39 -2.63 2.19
CA ASP A 120 -3.44 -1.64 2.01
C ASP A 120 -4.50 -1.71 3.12
N GLY A 121 -5.32 -0.68 3.24
CA GLY A 121 -6.34 -0.56 4.28
C GLY A 121 -7.49 0.37 3.91
N PHE A 122 -8.52 0.37 4.73
CA PHE A 122 -9.67 1.28 4.55
C PHE A 122 -10.47 1.45 5.84
N VAL A 123 -11.22 2.56 5.93
CA VAL A 123 -12.20 2.79 6.99
C VAL A 123 -13.53 2.12 6.64
N ASN A 124 -13.99 1.19 7.47
CA ASN A 124 -15.22 0.45 7.24
C ASN A 124 -16.40 1.06 8.03
N LYS A 125 -17.26 1.82 7.33
CA LYS A 125 -18.45 2.46 7.90
C LYS A 125 -19.52 1.49 8.42
N GLU A 126 -19.52 0.23 7.98
CA GLU A 126 -20.46 -0.80 8.44
C GLU A 126 -19.91 -1.63 9.60
N LYS A 127 -18.72 -1.27 10.10
CA LYS A 127 -18.06 -1.84 11.29
C LYS A 127 -17.60 -0.72 12.21
N ASP A 128 -18.52 0.17 12.58
CA ASP A 128 -18.30 1.26 13.55
C ASP A 128 -17.15 2.21 13.16
N ASN A 129 -16.95 2.45 11.86
CA ASN A 129 -15.82 3.22 11.31
C ASN A 129 -14.44 2.67 11.71
N THR A 130 -14.34 1.35 11.96
CA THR A 130 -13.07 0.67 12.21
C THR A 130 -12.16 0.80 10.99
N LEU A 131 -10.92 1.23 11.21
CA LEU A 131 -9.85 1.18 10.22
C LEU A 131 -9.28 -0.23 10.17
N TYR A 132 -9.30 -0.86 9.01
CA TYR A 132 -8.68 -2.16 8.78
C TYR A 132 -7.41 -2.00 7.95
N LEU A 133 -6.30 -2.58 8.42
CA LEU A 133 -5.03 -2.64 7.68
C LEU A 133 -4.59 -4.09 7.54
N PHE A 134 -4.11 -4.47 6.35
CA PHE A 134 -3.41 -5.73 6.18
C PHE A 134 -2.00 -5.62 6.78
N ALA A 135 -1.55 -6.67 7.46
CA ALA A 135 -0.23 -6.70 8.10
C ALA A 135 0.46 -8.03 7.80
N TYR A 136 1.42 -8.00 6.89
CA TYR A 136 2.20 -9.15 6.46
C TYR A 136 3.21 -9.52 7.53
N HIS A 137 3.17 -10.77 7.99
CA HIS A 137 4.22 -11.30 8.85
C HIS A 137 5.49 -11.43 8.02
N ILE A 138 6.57 -10.77 8.43
CA ILE A 138 7.87 -10.87 7.75
C ILE A 138 8.82 -11.67 8.62
N GLU A 139 9.52 -12.60 7.98
CA GLU A 139 10.57 -13.41 8.61
C GLU A 139 11.83 -13.36 7.72
N MET A 140 12.91 -12.82 8.27
CA MET A 140 14.21 -12.79 7.59
C MET A 140 14.80 -14.20 7.52
N THR A 141 15.27 -14.57 6.32
CA THR A 141 15.89 -15.87 6.03
C THR A 141 17.40 -15.76 5.78
N GLY A 142 17.93 -14.55 5.72
CA GLY A 142 19.33 -14.26 5.45
C GLY A 142 19.68 -12.77 5.64
N PRO A 143 20.94 -12.39 5.37
CA PRO A 143 21.43 -11.03 5.60
C PRO A 143 21.08 -10.02 4.49
N ASN A 144 20.73 -10.47 3.29
CA ASN A 144 20.45 -9.57 2.17
C ASN A 144 19.03 -8.99 2.26
N VAL A 145 18.81 -7.84 1.62
CA VAL A 145 17.53 -7.11 1.66
C VAL A 145 16.34 -7.88 1.07
N PHE A 146 16.61 -8.88 0.22
CA PHE A 146 15.59 -9.77 -0.36
C PHE A 146 15.54 -11.16 0.27
N ASP A 147 16.31 -11.40 1.34
CA ASP A 147 16.32 -12.68 2.04
C ASP A 147 15.19 -12.71 3.09
N PHE A 148 13.94 -12.73 2.66
CA PHE A 148 12.78 -12.82 3.55
C PHE A 148 11.68 -13.71 2.97
N ILE A 149 10.79 -14.14 3.84
CA ILE A 149 9.51 -14.76 3.47
C ILE A 149 8.35 -14.00 4.12
N GLU A 150 7.17 -14.11 3.52
CA GLU A 150 5.93 -13.55 4.04
C GLU A 150 4.94 -14.67 4.43
N PRO A 151 5.19 -15.44 5.50
CA PRO A 151 4.51 -16.70 5.77
C PRO A 151 3.02 -16.56 6.15
N ASN A 152 2.55 -15.35 6.41
CA ASN A 152 1.17 -15.10 6.84
C ASN A 152 0.77 -13.63 6.66
N VAL A 153 -0.53 -13.36 6.74
CA VAL A 153 -1.10 -12.01 6.80
C VAL A 153 -2.17 -11.92 7.88
N SER A 154 -2.02 -10.92 8.74
CA SER A 154 -2.99 -10.55 9.77
C SER A 154 -3.81 -9.34 9.33
N LEU A 155 -4.95 -9.15 9.96
CA LEU A 155 -5.76 -7.95 9.80
C LEU A 155 -5.72 -7.14 11.10
N LEU A 156 -5.17 -5.93 11.04
CA LEU A 156 -5.23 -4.97 12.14
C LEU A 156 -6.60 -4.29 12.08
N ALA A 157 -7.34 -4.33 13.17
CA ALA A 157 -8.61 -3.64 13.34
C ALA A 157 -8.43 -2.53 14.38
N ILE A 158 -8.37 -1.29 13.91
CA ILE A 158 -8.09 -0.10 14.70
C ILE A 158 -9.42 0.63 14.96
N PRO A 159 -9.85 0.81 16.23
CA PRO A 159 -11.10 1.49 16.54
C PRO A 159 -11.17 2.92 15.98
N ALA A 160 -12.36 3.35 15.59
CA ALA A 160 -12.59 4.70 15.10
C ALA A 160 -12.10 5.77 16.09
N GLY A 161 -11.47 6.83 15.56
CA GLY A 161 -10.92 7.92 16.37
C GLY A 161 -9.62 7.57 17.10
N SER A 162 -9.10 6.34 16.97
CA SER A 162 -7.78 6.01 17.51
C SER A 162 -6.70 6.89 16.88
N ARG A 163 -5.68 7.21 17.67
CA ARG A 163 -4.48 7.94 17.26
C ARG A 163 -3.25 7.18 17.75
N PRO A 164 -2.04 7.45 17.20
CA PRO A 164 -0.80 6.90 17.72
C PRO A 164 -0.72 7.00 19.26
N PRO A 165 -0.31 5.94 19.96
CA PRO A 165 0.29 4.69 19.45
C PRO A 165 -0.69 3.54 19.18
N PHE A 166 -2.00 3.79 19.05
CA PHE A 166 -3.03 2.80 18.69
C PHE A 166 -3.22 1.65 19.70
N GLU A 167 -3.17 1.95 21.00
CA GLU A 167 -3.28 0.94 22.09
C GLU A 167 -4.55 0.06 22.03
N GLY A 168 -5.65 0.55 21.42
CA GLY A 168 -6.91 -0.18 21.31
C GLY A 168 -7.04 -1.11 20.09
N GLN A 169 -5.99 -1.29 19.30
CA GLN A 169 -6.02 -2.13 18.10
C GLN A 169 -6.18 -3.62 18.42
N ARG A 170 -6.81 -4.36 17.50
CA ARG A 170 -6.89 -5.82 17.55
C ARG A 170 -6.15 -6.42 16.35
N GLN A 171 -5.46 -7.53 16.56
CA GLN A 171 -4.82 -8.31 15.49
C GLN A 171 -5.60 -9.59 15.24
N LEU A 172 -6.29 -9.65 14.10
CA LEU A 172 -7.05 -10.82 13.68
C LEU A 172 -6.18 -11.75 12.83
N THR A 173 -6.20 -13.03 13.15
CA THR A 173 -5.67 -14.07 12.26
C THR A 173 -6.59 -14.20 11.04
N THR A 174 -6.01 -14.51 9.88
CA THR A 174 -6.77 -14.61 8.63
C THR A 174 -6.40 -15.86 7.85
N PRO A 175 -7.31 -16.38 6.99
CA PRO A 175 -6.99 -17.41 6.01
C PRO A 175 -6.49 -16.81 4.67
N LEU A 176 -5.97 -15.58 4.68
CA LEU A 176 -5.70 -14.82 3.45
C LEU A 176 -4.26 -14.94 2.93
N HIS A 177 -3.49 -15.85 3.51
CA HIS A 177 -2.26 -16.35 2.93
C HIS A 177 -2.60 -17.50 1.98
N VAL A 178 -2.44 -17.28 0.68
CA VAL A 178 -2.92 -18.17 -0.38
C VAL A 178 -1.79 -19.08 -0.83
N LYS A 179 -2.06 -20.39 -0.82
CA LYS A 179 -1.20 -21.40 -1.45
C LYS A 179 -1.98 -22.10 -2.55
N ASN A 180 -1.64 -21.81 -3.80
CA ASN A 180 -2.29 -22.42 -4.94
C ASN A 180 -1.25 -23.16 -5.79
N GLU A 181 -1.47 -24.45 -6.03
CA GLU A 181 -0.53 -25.32 -6.76
C GLU A 181 -0.19 -24.80 -8.17
N ARG A 182 -1.12 -24.09 -8.81
CA ARG A 182 -0.96 -23.59 -10.18
C ARG A 182 -0.45 -22.16 -10.24
N LEU A 183 -0.90 -21.32 -9.31
CA LEU A 183 -0.63 -19.87 -9.35
C LEU A 183 0.55 -19.46 -8.46
N GLY A 184 0.93 -20.30 -7.51
CA GLY A 184 1.98 -20.04 -6.52
C GLY A 184 1.43 -19.63 -5.15
N GLU A 185 2.32 -19.05 -4.35
CA GLU A 185 2.07 -18.65 -2.96
C GLU A 185 2.17 -17.12 -2.84
N GLY A 186 1.42 -16.54 -1.90
CA GLY A 186 1.51 -15.13 -1.52
C GLY A 186 0.31 -14.67 -0.68
N ASN A 187 0.28 -13.39 -0.33
CA ASN A 187 -0.74 -12.82 0.55
C ASN A 187 -1.77 -11.98 -0.22
N MET A 188 -3.01 -11.95 0.28
CA MET A 188 -3.98 -10.92 -0.07
C MET A 188 -3.70 -9.64 0.73
N GLY A 189 -4.13 -8.49 0.22
CA GLY A 189 -3.91 -7.17 0.83
C GLY A 189 -3.04 -6.23 -0.02
N ALA A 190 -2.61 -6.67 -1.20
CA ALA A 190 -1.75 -5.90 -2.11
C ALA A 190 -2.41 -4.60 -2.60
N GLY A 191 -3.74 -4.59 -2.62
CA GLY A 191 -4.56 -3.41 -2.86
C GLY A 191 -6.02 -3.68 -2.50
N ILE A 192 -6.78 -2.63 -2.21
CA ILE A 192 -8.19 -2.68 -1.87
C ILE A 192 -8.98 -1.76 -2.78
N LEU A 193 -10.18 -2.21 -3.17
CA LEU A 193 -11.20 -1.36 -3.79
C LEU A 193 -12.48 -1.44 -2.96
N VAL A 194 -12.85 -0.33 -2.32
CA VAL A 194 -14.10 -0.19 -1.57
C VAL A 194 -15.21 0.28 -2.52
N ASN A 195 -15.87 -0.65 -3.21
CA ASN A 195 -16.87 -0.34 -4.24
C ASN A 195 -18.28 -0.11 -3.66
N THR A 196 -18.40 0.82 -2.71
CA THR A 196 -19.63 1.10 -1.96
C THR A 196 -20.11 2.54 -2.15
N ASN A 197 -21.40 2.78 -1.91
CA ASN A 197 -21.99 4.14 -1.95
C ASN A 197 -21.26 5.10 -1.00
N TRP A 198 -20.95 4.64 0.21
CA TRP A 198 -20.39 5.49 1.27
C TRP A 198 -18.90 5.78 1.09
N ALA A 199 -18.21 5.00 0.25
CA ALA A 199 -16.83 5.24 -0.19
C ALA A 199 -16.75 6.12 -1.44
N GLY A 200 -17.89 6.65 -1.89
CA GLY A 200 -17.98 7.53 -3.04
C GLY A 200 -17.83 6.85 -4.40
N ALA A 201 -17.75 5.51 -4.45
CA ALA A 201 -17.49 4.79 -5.70
C ALA A 201 -18.53 5.16 -6.78
N PRO A 202 -18.12 5.38 -8.04
CA PRO A 202 -19.00 5.90 -9.09
C PRO A 202 -20.08 4.90 -9.52
N HIS A 203 -19.77 3.61 -9.52
CA HIS A 203 -20.68 2.51 -9.89
C HIS A 203 -20.65 1.41 -8.81
N PRO A 204 -21.22 1.70 -7.63
CA PRO A 204 -21.07 0.86 -6.45
C PRO A 204 -21.91 -0.42 -6.54
N ASP A 205 -21.30 -1.56 -6.23
CA ASP A 205 -21.98 -2.86 -6.07
C ASP A 205 -22.10 -3.29 -4.59
N GLY A 206 -21.56 -2.45 -3.70
CA GLY A 206 -21.59 -2.62 -2.25
C GLY A 206 -20.63 -3.68 -1.74
N TYR A 207 -19.58 -4.05 -2.47
CA TYR A 207 -18.54 -4.96 -2.00
C TYR A 207 -17.22 -4.24 -1.73
N VAL A 208 -16.44 -4.80 -0.81
CA VAL A 208 -15.00 -4.54 -0.71
C VAL A 208 -14.30 -5.63 -1.52
N TYR A 209 -13.44 -5.23 -2.44
CA TYR A 209 -12.55 -6.09 -3.20
C TYR A 209 -11.17 -6.02 -2.56
N VAL A 210 -10.57 -7.18 -2.34
CA VAL A 210 -9.21 -7.32 -1.81
C VAL A 210 -8.40 -8.08 -2.85
N TYR A 211 -7.26 -7.53 -3.23
CA TYR A 211 -6.38 -8.08 -4.24
C TYR A 211 -5.14 -8.71 -3.61
N GLY A 212 -4.60 -9.73 -4.24
CA GLY A 212 -3.33 -10.35 -3.88
C GLY A 212 -2.43 -10.50 -5.10
N CYS A 213 -1.13 -10.50 -4.87
CA CYS A 213 -0.12 -10.79 -5.89
C CYS A 213 0.60 -12.08 -5.50
N ILE A 214 0.44 -13.15 -6.29
CA ILE A 214 0.98 -14.47 -5.95
C ILE A 214 1.85 -15.07 -7.05
N GLY A 215 2.81 -15.89 -6.63
CA GLY A 215 3.68 -16.67 -7.51
C GLY A 215 4.65 -15.86 -8.37
N GLN A 216 5.43 -16.58 -9.18
CA GLN A 216 6.53 -16.03 -9.98
C GLN A 216 6.05 -15.13 -11.12
N ASP A 217 4.90 -15.45 -11.72
CA ASP A 217 4.31 -14.62 -12.78
C ASP A 217 3.66 -13.32 -12.25
N LYS A 218 3.71 -13.10 -10.92
CA LYS A 218 3.05 -12.00 -10.23
C LYS A 218 1.57 -11.93 -10.62
N ASN A 219 0.86 -13.02 -10.35
CA ASN A 219 -0.55 -13.17 -10.68
C ASN A 219 -1.41 -12.30 -9.76
N LEU A 220 -2.27 -11.47 -10.35
CA LEU A 220 -3.30 -10.74 -9.62
C LEU A 220 -4.47 -11.69 -9.32
N ILE A 221 -4.76 -11.94 -8.05
CA ILE A 221 -5.95 -12.65 -7.59
C ILE A 221 -6.87 -11.69 -6.85
N ALA A 222 -8.16 -12.04 -6.75
CA ALA A 222 -9.17 -11.19 -6.14
C ALA A 222 -10.13 -11.97 -5.26
N ALA A 223 -10.44 -11.40 -4.10
CA ALA A 223 -11.55 -11.78 -3.25
C ALA A 223 -12.50 -10.59 -3.07
N ARG A 224 -13.74 -10.87 -2.67
CA ARG A 224 -14.68 -9.83 -2.24
C ARG A 224 -15.53 -10.27 -1.07
N VAL A 225 -16.00 -9.29 -0.30
CA VAL A 225 -16.91 -9.48 0.83
C VAL A 225 -17.76 -8.23 1.03
N LYS A 226 -18.94 -8.37 1.67
CA LYS A 226 -19.73 -7.21 2.09
C LYS A 226 -19.06 -6.53 3.30
N PRO A 227 -19.06 -5.19 3.40
CA PRO A 227 -18.36 -4.49 4.50
C PRO A 227 -18.79 -4.93 5.91
N LYS A 228 -20.10 -5.12 6.15
CA LYS A 228 -20.61 -5.67 7.43
C LYS A 228 -20.09 -7.06 7.80
N ASP A 229 -19.68 -7.85 6.80
CA ASP A 229 -19.23 -9.23 6.94
C ASP A 229 -17.68 -9.35 6.88
N PHE A 230 -16.94 -8.23 6.90
CA PHE A 230 -15.50 -8.19 6.61
C PHE A 230 -14.66 -9.12 7.51
N GLU A 231 -14.97 -9.18 8.82
CA GLU A 231 -14.28 -10.08 9.77
C GLU A 231 -14.78 -11.54 9.71
N ASN A 232 -15.83 -11.84 8.93
CA ASN A 232 -16.37 -13.19 8.79
C ASN A 232 -15.84 -13.85 7.50
N PHE A 233 -14.67 -14.48 7.59
CA PHE A 233 -13.98 -15.06 6.43
C PHE A 233 -14.79 -16.14 5.68
N ASN A 234 -15.78 -16.79 6.31
CA ASN A 234 -16.71 -17.71 5.62
C ASN A 234 -17.64 -17.01 4.60
N ARG A 235 -17.76 -15.69 4.68
CA ARG A 235 -18.56 -14.86 3.77
C ARG A 235 -17.75 -14.36 2.57
N TRP A 236 -16.43 -14.46 2.63
CA TRP A 236 -15.55 -14.05 1.54
C TRP A 236 -15.76 -14.96 0.33
N ARG A 237 -15.60 -14.39 -0.85
CA ARG A 237 -15.69 -15.11 -2.11
C ARG A 237 -14.49 -14.77 -2.97
N TYR A 238 -13.99 -15.76 -3.69
CA TYR A 238 -12.81 -15.65 -4.54
C TYR A 238 -13.20 -15.69 -6.01
N TRP A 239 -12.47 -14.98 -6.85
CA TRP A 239 -12.71 -14.95 -8.29
C TRP A 239 -12.11 -16.18 -8.97
N ASN A 240 -12.93 -16.97 -9.65
CA ASN A 240 -12.46 -18.17 -10.37
C ASN A 240 -12.32 -17.97 -11.89
N GLY A 241 -12.33 -16.70 -12.36
CA GLY A 241 -12.32 -16.35 -13.78
C GLY A 241 -13.70 -16.18 -14.42
N GLU A 242 -14.76 -16.67 -13.79
CA GLU A 242 -16.13 -16.62 -14.33
C GLU A 242 -17.15 -16.13 -13.30
N LYS A 243 -17.01 -16.56 -12.05
CA LYS A 243 -17.92 -16.26 -10.94
C LYS A 243 -17.19 -16.21 -9.61
N TRP A 244 -17.93 -15.79 -8.58
CA TRP A 244 -17.46 -15.71 -7.21
C TRP A 244 -17.75 -17.01 -6.46
N VAL A 245 -16.71 -17.72 -6.05
CA VAL A 245 -16.77 -19.04 -5.39
C VAL A 245 -16.29 -18.96 -3.94
N ARG A 246 -16.49 -20.04 -3.17
CA ARG A 246 -16.03 -20.12 -1.78
C ARG A 246 -14.64 -20.70 -1.64
N ASP A 247 -14.29 -21.66 -2.48
CA ASP A 247 -13.02 -22.35 -2.42
C ASP A 247 -11.93 -21.49 -3.08
N GLU A 248 -10.90 -21.14 -2.32
CA GLU A 248 -9.74 -20.39 -2.79
C GLU A 248 -8.88 -21.16 -3.79
N ASN A 249 -8.94 -22.51 -3.76
CA ASN A 249 -8.20 -23.35 -4.70
C ASN A 249 -8.75 -23.24 -6.14
N GLU A 250 -10.00 -22.79 -6.29
CA GLU A 250 -10.62 -22.52 -7.59
C GLU A 250 -10.20 -21.17 -8.21
N MET A 251 -9.39 -20.36 -7.50
CA MET A 251 -8.97 -19.05 -8.01
C MET A 251 -8.30 -19.14 -9.37
N LYS A 252 -8.57 -18.13 -10.21
CA LYS A 252 -7.84 -17.89 -11.45
C LYS A 252 -7.29 -16.46 -11.46
N PRO A 253 -6.16 -16.23 -12.13
CA PRO A 253 -5.59 -14.90 -12.22
C PRO A 253 -6.55 -13.98 -12.97
N VAL A 254 -6.76 -12.78 -12.40
CA VAL A 254 -7.43 -11.65 -13.05
C VAL A 254 -6.53 -11.11 -14.17
N THR A 255 -5.24 -10.99 -13.88
CA THR A 255 -4.16 -10.64 -14.81
C THR A 255 -2.81 -11.02 -14.18
N ASN A 256 -1.70 -10.61 -14.78
CA ASN A 256 -0.34 -10.92 -14.32
C ASN A 256 0.62 -9.73 -14.47
N ALA A 257 1.87 -9.96 -14.04
CA ALA A 257 2.97 -8.99 -14.04
C ALA A 257 2.72 -7.74 -13.17
N VAL A 258 1.89 -7.88 -12.13
CA VAL A 258 1.63 -6.82 -11.15
C VAL A 258 2.73 -6.76 -10.08
N SER A 259 2.59 -5.87 -9.10
CA SER A 259 3.48 -5.73 -7.94
C SER A 259 2.80 -6.16 -6.64
N ASN A 260 3.60 -6.41 -5.60
CA ASN A 260 3.14 -6.76 -4.26
C ASN A 260 2.31 -5.64 -3.60
N GLU A 261 2.43 -4.43 -4.11
CA GLU A 261 1.55 -3.31 -3.80
C GLU A 261 1.03 -2.70 -5.10
N LEU A 262 -0.26 -2.41 -5.16
CA LEU A 262 -0.94 -1.94 -6.36
C LEU A 262 -2.20 -1.15 -5.99
N SER A 263 -2.88 -0.61 -6.99
CA SER A 263 -4.19 0.03 -6.77
C SER A 263 -5.16 -0.28 -7.90
N VAL A 264 -6.44 -0.40 -7.56
CA VAL A 264 -7.55 -0.47 -8.52
C VAL A 264 -8.48 0.70 -8.27
N THR A 265 -8.49 1.68 -9.18
CA THR A 265 -9.29 2.90 -9.05
C THR A 265 -10.47 2.89 -10.03
N PRO A 266 -11.73 3.06 -9.59
CA PRO A 266 -12.86 3.18 -10.48
C PRO A 266 -12.92 4.58 -11.09
N LEU A 267 -13.34 4.67 -12.35
CA LEU A 267 -13.57 5.92 -13.07
C LEU A 267 -15.06 6.23 -13.19
N ALA A 268 -15.40 7.50 -13.37
CA ALA A 268 -16.78 7.97 -13.51
C ALA A 268 -17.51 7.31 -14.70
N ASP A 269 -16.79 6.93 -15.76
CA ASP A 269 -17.35 6.28 -16.94
C ASP A 269 -17.49 4.75 -16.83
N GLY A 270 -17.23 4.18 -15.64
CA GLY A 270 -17.39 2.75 -15.36
C GLY A 270 -16.14 1.90 -15.62
N ARG A 271 -15.06 2.48 -16.15
CA ARG A 271 -13.78 1.78 -16.29
C ARG A 271 -13.00 1.73 -14.98
N TYR A 272 -12.00 0.87 -14.92
CA TYR A 272 -11.11 0.69 -13.77
C TYR A 272 -9.65 0.86 -14.20
N LEU A 273 -8.87 1.58 -13.41
CA LEU A 273 -7.43 1.74 -13.59
C LEU A 273 -6.70 0.84 -12.60
N LEU A 274 -5.94 -0.12 -13.11
CA LEU A 274 -5.01 -0.94 -12.33
C LEU A 274 -3.60 -0.37 -12.51
N VAL A 275 -3.02 0.19 -11.45
CA VAL A 275 -1.66 0.76 -11.42
C VAL A 275 -0.76 -0.12 -10.55
N PHE A 276 0.44 -0.41 -11.05
CA PHE A 276 1.41 -1.33 -10.45
C PHE A 276 2.83 -1.04 -10.96
N GLN A 277 3.86 -1.52 -10.26
CA GLN A 277 5.20 -1.66 -10.87
C GLN A 277 5.22 -2.92 -11.72
N VAL A 278 5.65 -2.83 -12.98
CA VAL A 278 5.71 -4.00 -13.86
C VAL A 278 6.66 -5.03 -13.27
N LEU A 279 6.17 -6.26 -13.07
CA LEU A 279 6.90 -7.40 -12.47
C LEU A 279 7.35 -7.19 -11.01
N GLY A 280 6.77 -6.23 -10.28
CA GLY A 280 7.13 -5.94 -8.88
C GLY A 280 8.30 -4.98 -8.73
N ILE A 281 9.41 -5.24 -9.43
CA ILE A 281 10.62 -4.41 -9.43
C ILE A 281 11.07 -4.22 -10.88
N SER A 282 11.05 -2.99 -11.37
CA SER A 282 11.52 -2.65 -12.73
C SER A 282 11.64 -1.13 -12.88
N GLU A 283 12.14 -0.65 -14.02
CA GLU A 283 12.12 0.79 -14.33
C GLU A 283 10.75 1.31 -14.78
N LYS A 284 9.69 0.49 -14.76
CA LYS A 284 8.43 0.73 -15.47
C LYS A 284 7.22 0.74 -14.55
N VAL A 285 6.55 1.89 -14.49
CA VAL A 285 5.20 1.97 -13.93
C VAL A 285 4.19 1.54 -14.99
N GLY A 286 3.40 0.52 -14.66
CA GLY A 286 2.39 -0.06 -15.52
C GLY A 286 0.98 0.43 -15.19
N LEU A 287 0.16 0.56 -16.24
CA LEU A 287 -1.28 0.81 -16.16
C LEU A 287 -2.02 -0.20 -17.02
N ARG A 288 -3.09 -0.80 -16.48
CA ARG A 288 -4.11 -1.49 -17.28
C ARG A 288 -5.46 -0.83 -17.08
N VAL A 289 -6.24 -0.77 -18.15
CA VAL A 289 -7.64 -0.31 -18.12
C VAL A 289 -8.53 -1.55 -18.17
N GLY A 290 -9.47 -1.66 -17.23
CA GLY A 290 -10.42 -2.77 -17.15
C GLY A 290 -11.88 -2.31 -17.21
N GLU A 291 -12.76 -3.27 -17.52
CA GLU A 291 -14.21 -3.04 -17.62
C GLU A 291 -14.98 -3.34 -16.31
N SER A 292 -14.33 -4.00 -15.34
CA SER A 292 -14.89 -4.29 -14.03
C SER A 292 -13.78 -4.37 -12.97
N PRO A 293 -14.12 -4.49 -11.67
CA PRO A 293 -13.14 -4.73 -10.60
C PRO A 293 -12.22 -5.94 -10.81
N VAL A 294 -12.63 -6.89 -11.67
CA VAL A 294 -11.86 -8.10 -12.03
C VAL A 294 -11.62 -8.19 -13.55
N GLY A 295 -11.68 -7.05 -14.25
CA GLY A 295 -11.43 -6.96 -15.68
C GLY A 295 -12.64 -7.30 -16.57
N PRO A 296 -12.43 -7.72 -17.83
CA PRO A 296 -11.12 -7.98 -18.44
C PRO A 296 -10.26 -6.72 -18.46
N PHE A 297 -8.98 -6.86 -18.09
CA PHE A 297 -8.00 -5.79 -18.16
C PHE A 297 -7.27 -5.86 -19.51
N GLY A 298 -7.09 -4.70 -20.15
CA GLY A 298 -6.33 -4.58 -21.38
C GLY A 298 -4.81 -4.86 -21.23
N PRO A 299 -4.02 -4.62 -22.29
CA PRO A 299 -2.57 -4.77 -22.24
C PRO A 299 -1.93 -3.78 -21.25
N ILE A 300 -0.71 -4.10 -20.81
CA ILE A 300 0.11 -3.19 -20.00
C ILE A 300 0.45 -1.96 -20.85
N GLN A 301 0.09 -0.78 -20.34
CA GLN A 301 0.57 0.49 -20.83
C GLN A 301 1.69 0.94 -19.89
N GLU A 302 2.91 1.07 -20.41
CA GLU A 302 4.05 1.60 -19.66
C GLU A 302 3.92 3.12 -19.63
N ILE A 303 3.48 3.67 -18.49
CA ILE A 303 3.07 5.08 -18.39
C ILE A 303 4.19 5.99 -17.89
N TRP A 304 5.23 5.42 -17.29
CA TRP A 304 6.38 6.15 -16.77
C TRP A 304 7.60 5.23 -16.73
N ARG A 305 8.74 5.74 -17.20
CA ARG A 305 10.06 5.17 -16.91
C ARG A 305 10.67 5.93 -15.75
N THR A 306 10.91 5.25 -14.65
CA THR A 306 11.47 5.82 -13.41
C THR A 306 12.92 6.25 -13.65
N PRO A 307 13.29 7.54 -13.50
CA PRO A 307 14.65 8.01 -13.76
C PRO A 307 15.69 7.44 -12.79
N GLU A 308 15.28 7.05 -11.58
CA GLU A 308 16.18 6.59 -10.52
C GLU A 308 16.93 5.29 -10.86
N ILE A 309 16.47 4.54 -11.87
CA ILE A 309 17.20 3.37 -12.39
C ILE A 309 18.58 3.76 -12.95
N ASP A 310 18.69 4.94 -13.55
CA ASP A 310 19.94 5.44 -14.13
C ASP A 310 20.92 5.91 -13.04
N GLU A 311 20.42 6.09 -11.81
CA GLU A 311 21.18 6.41 -10.60
C GLU A 311 21.58 5.14 -9.81
N GLY A 312 21.21 3.95 -10.31
CA GLY A 312 21.49 2.67 -9.65
C GLY A 312 20.47 2.27 -8.58
N LEU A 313 19.36 2.99 -8.46
CA LEU A 313 18.26 2.61 -7.57
C LEU A 313 17.26 1.69 -8.29
N LEU A 314 16.75 0.68 -7.60
CA LEU A 314 15.74 -0.25 -8.07
C LEU A 314 14.34 0.26 -7.70
N PRO A 315 13.48 0.61 -8.68
CA PRO A 315 12.15 1.11 -8.41
C PRO A 315 11.13 -0.03 -8.28
N TYR A 316 10.18 0.11 -7.35
CA TYR A 316 9.23 -0.96 -7.01
C TYR A 316 7.92 -0.44 -6.43
N ASN A 317 6.91 -1.33 -6.38
CA ASN A 317 5.64 -1.16 -5.68
C ASN A 317 4.86 0.14 -6.01
N ALA A 318 4.80 0.50 -7.29
CA ALA A 318 4.01 1.63 -7.74
C ALA A 318 2.51 1.43 -7.50
N LYS A 319 1.81 2.49 -7.07
CA LYS A 319 0.37 2.48 -6.76
C LYS A 319 -0.20 3.89 -6.75
N ALA A 320 -1.49 4.00 -7.03
CA ALA A 320 -2.21 5.26 -7.02
C ALA A 320 -2.73 5.62 -5.63
N HIS A 321 -2.95 6.92 -5.41
CA HIS A 321 -3.49 7.51 -4.18
C HIS A 321 -4.76 8.32 -4.47
N PRO A 322 -5.91 7.68 -4.72
CA PRO A 322 -7.13 8.39 -5.14
C PRO A 322 -7.60 9.41 -4.09
N CYS A 323 -7.44 9.13 -2.80
CA CYS A 323 -7.80 10.05 -1.72
C CYS A 323 -6.92 11.32 -1.67
N LEU A 324 -5.69 11.26 -2.19
CA LEU A 324 -4.79 12.42 -2.35
C LEU A 324 -4.95 13.11 -3.71
N SER A 325 -5.71 12.52 -4.63
CA SER A 325 -5.85 13.00 -6.00
C SER A 325 -6.98 14.01 -6.14
N LYS A 326 -6.85 14.89 -7.14
CA LYS A 326 -7.92 15.80 -7.58
C LYS A 326 -8.79 15.14 -8.65
N PRO A 327 -10.03 15.61 -8.87
CA PRO A 327 -10.85 15.11 -9.98
C PRO A 327 -10.13 15.25 -11.33
N GLY A 328 -10.13 14.19 -12.14
CA GLY A 328 -9.47 14.15 -13.45
C GLY A 328 -7.97 13.82 -13.42
N GLU A 329 -7.42 13.56 -12.24
CA GLU A 329 -6.03 13.12 -12.09
C GLU A 329 -5.87 11.98 -11.07
N LEU A 330 -4.74 11.30 -11.16
CA LEU A 330 -4.27 10.32 -10.20
C LEU A 330 -2.83 10.64 -9.81
N LEU A 331 -2.62 10.83 -8.51
CA LEU A 331 -1.30 10.82 -7.91
C LEU A 331 -0.85 9.37 -7.76
N ILE A 332 0.37 9.07 -8.19
CA ILE A 332 0.95 7.72 -8.15
C ILE A 332 2.31 7.84 -7.47
N SER A 333 2.58 6.97 -6.50
CA SER A 333 3.92 6.83 -5.92
C SER A 333 4.57 5.52 -6.36
N TYR A 334 5.89 5.47 -6.21
CA TYR A 334 6.69 4.24 -6.21
C TYR A 334 7.85 4.39 -5.22
N ASN A 335 8.38 3.27 -4.75
CA ASN A 335 9.52 3.22 -3.83
C ASN A 335 10.82 2.92 -4.57
N THR A 336 11.95 3.18 -3.93
CA THR A 336 13.29 2.93 -4.48
C THR A 336 14.18 2.27 -3.43
N ILE A 337 15.04 1.35 -3.86
CA ILE A 337 15.99 0.61 -3.01
C ILE A 337 17.29 0.33 -3.78
N THR A 338 18.30 -0.29 -3.17
CA THR A 338 19.49 -0.81 -3.89
C THR A 338 19.74 -2.27 -3.53
N PHE A 339 20.55 -2.97 -4.33
CA PHE A 339 20.99 -4.33 -3.97
C PHE A 339 21.90 -4.35 -2.74
N ASP A 340 22.78 -3.34 -2.59
CA ASP A 340 23.70 -3.18 -1.45
C ASP A 340 23.11 -2.23 -0.39
N PHE A 341 21.80 -2.38 -0.14
CA PHE A 341 20.98 -1.42 0.59
C PHE A 341 21.60 -0.97 1.93
N TRP A 342 22.04 -1.94 2.73
CA TRP A 342 22.57 -1.68 4.08
C TRP A 342 23.83 -0.82 4.08
N ASN A 343 24.63 -0.86 3.00
CA ASN A 343 25.80 -0.02 2.85
C ASN A 343 25.45 1.32 2.19
N ASP A 344 24.53 1.34 1.23
CA ASP A 344 24.20 2.54 0.47
C ASP A 344 23.36 3.54 1.28
N ILE A 345 22.46 3.07 2.15
CA ILE A 345 21.64 3.95 3.00
C ILE A 345 22.50 4.78 3.97
N GLN A 346 23.69 4.28 4.33
CA GLN A 346 24.66 5.01 5.16
C GLN A 346 25.38 6.12 4.39
N LYS A 347 25.38 6.06 3.05
CA LYS A 347 26.06 7.03 2.16
C LYS A 347 25.10 8.10 1.65
N ASP A 348 23.82 7.76 1.50
CA ASP A 348 22.76 8.65 1.06
C ASP A 348 21.43 8.27 1.73
N ALA A 349 20.93 9.14 2.60
CA ALA A 349 19.69 8.94 3.36
C ALA A 349 18.43 8.98 2.47
N HIS A 350 18.53 9.44 1.22
CA HIS A 350 17.39 9.74 0.37
C HIS A 350 17.15 8.71 -0.73
N ILE A 351 17.88 7.59 -0.70
CA ILE A 351 17.68 6.44 -1.60
C ILE A 351 16.41 5.63 -1.28
N TYR A 352 15.88 5.74 -0.05
CA TYR A 352 14.79 4.91 0.48
C TYR A 352 13.56 5.73 0.90
N ARG A 353 12.95 6.40 -0.07
CA ARG A 353 11.73 7.21 0.14
C ARG A 353 10.90 7.26 -1.14
N PRO A 354 9.59 7.49 -1.05
CA PRO A 354 8.72 7.48 -2.23
C PRO A 354 9.06 8.60 -3.22
N ARG A 355 8.82 8.31 -4.49
CA ARG A 355 8.83 9.25 -5.62
C ARG A 355 7.42 9.33 -6.19
N PHE A 356 7.03 10.49 -6.70
CA PHE A 356 5.66 10.72 -7.16
C PHE A 356 5.60 11.20 -8.60
N ILE A 357 4.60 10.69 -9.30
CA ILE A 357 4.17 11.14 -10.62
C ILE A 357 2.68 11.44 -10.58
N ARG A 358 2.21 12.19 -11.57
CA ARG A 358 0.81 12.52 -11.75
C ARG A 358 0.36 12.10 -13.12
N LEU A 359 -0.75 11.36 -13.17
CA LEU A 359 -1.45 11.00 -14.40
C LEU A 359 -2.70 11.87 -14.51
N LYS A 360 -2.86 12.59 -15.61
CA LYS A 360 -4.07 13.38 -15.94
C LYS A 360 -4.73 12.80 -17.17
N TRP A 361 -6.04 12.62 -17.16
CA TRP A 361 -6.80 12.17 -18.34
C TRP A 361 -7.77 13.24 -18.83
N GLU A 362 -8.05 13.17 -20.13
CA GLU A 362 -9.04 14.01 -20.83
C GLU A 362 -10.44 13.37 -20.82
#